data_AF-A0A1I3CS51-F1
#
_entry.id   AF-A0A1I3CS51-F1
#
_cell.length_a   1.000
_cell.length_b   1.000
_cell.length_c   1.000
_cell.angle_alpha   90.00
_cell.angle_beta   90.00
_cell.angle_gamma   90.00
#
_symmetry.space_group_name_H-M   'P 1'
#
loop_
_entity.id
_entity.type
_entity.pdbx_description
1 polymer ?
#
loop_
_entity_poly.entity_id
_entity_poly.type
_entity_poly.pdbx_seq_one_letter_code
_entity_poly.pdbx_strand_id
1 'polypeptide(L)'
;MDLSANPFRPGAGRFPPVLAGRAALLSEFRTRLYQARESGEGERPWILSGLRGVGKTVLLNQLGRDAADLKLIFVKVEASRSQPLAAALAKELYLALRRLLLTSDRARALWSRAASVLRSFQVRVDPSGTYSFAFDIEPERGVADSGDLAVDLQELLETVGLAAREANSVLLLAVDELQEASTEDLAALNVALHNLGQDVFPVPVVFVGAGLPSLPAVLADATSYAERLYDYRQIGLLDTAATMDALTGPARAHGVAWDVDALDSAVTATGGYPYFIQACGSHVWSVRATDIISLDDARIGIEAARIEVEQGLYQSRWGRATPTQRAFMSAMAADDDAPSSMAELVTRLQKKRTTDLSVNRRDLIRSGHIYTPERGYVAFTVPGMSGFIVRQSD
;
A
#
# COMPACT_ATOMS: atom_id res chain seq x y z
N MET A 1 38.29 -0.41 6.80
CA MET A 1 36.87 -0.43 6.36
C MET A 1 36.04 -0.40 7.62
N ASP A 2 35.30 0.70 7.83
CA ASP A 2 34.26 0.69 8.85
C ASP A 2 33.26 -0.42 8.49
N LEU A 3 33.15 -1.41 9.37
CA LEU A 3 32.27 -2.58 9.24
C LEU A 3 30.82 -2.23 9.61
N SER A 4 30.48 -0.94 9.70
CA SER A 4 29.12 -0.51 10.02
C SER A 4 28.13 -1.07 9.00
N ALA A 5 27.06 -1.67 9.53
CA ALA A 5 25.99 -2.23 8.74
C ALA A 5 25.43 -1.16 7.80
N ASN A 6 25.18 -1.55 6.55
CA ASN A 6 24.62 -0.66 5.54
C ASN A 6 23.31 -0.01 6.06
N PRO A 7 23.23 1.34 6.14
CA PRO A 7 22.09 2.02 6.72
C PRO A 7 20.88 2.01 5.80
N PHE A 8 21.07 1.78 4.50
CA PHE A 8 20.01 1.68 3.50
C PHE A 8 19.37 0.30 3.52
N ARG A 9 18.07 0.26 3.22
CA ARG A 9 17.27 -0.96 3.35
C ARG A 9 16.42 -1.18 2.10
N PRO A 10 17.04 -1.51 0.94
CA PRO A 10 16.28 -1.85 -0.26
C PRO A 10 15.41 -3.08 -0.02
N GLY A 11 14.24 -3.09 -0.66
CA GLY A 11 13.27 -4.19 -0.61
C GLY A 11 11.83 -3.74 -0.43
N ALA A 12 10.89 -4.53 -0.96
CA ALA A 12 9.47 -4.26 -0.86
C ALA A 12 9.01 -4.23 0.61
N GLY A 13 8.39 -3.13 1.02
CA GLY A 13 7.83 -2.97 2.38
C GLY A 13 8.87 -2.84 3.50
N ARG A 14 10.17 -2.83 3.19
CA ARG A 14 11.21 -2.61 4.20
C ARG A 14 11.20 -1.18 4.68
N PHE A 15 11.31 -1.02 5.99
CA PHE A 15 11.27 0.29 6.64
C PHE A 15 12.59 1.03 6.37
N PRO A 16 12.58 2.16 5.65
CA PRO A 16 13.78 2.93 5.38
C PRO A 16 14.28 3.61 6.66
N PRO A 17 15.58 3.91 6.75
CA PRO A 17 16.13 4.68 7.87
C PRO A 17 15.48 6.06 8.04
N VAL A 18 15.08 6.71 6.93
CA VAL A 18 14.47 8.04 6.91
C VAL A 18 13.21 8.01 6.02
N LEU A 19 12.08 8.49 6.54
CA LEU A 19 10.81 8.67 5.80
C LEU A 19 10.73 10.08 5.20
N ALA A 20 11.72 10.41 4.37
CA ALA A 20 11.88 11.75 3.80
C ALA A 20 10.63 12.19 3.02
N GLY A 21 10.27 13.47 3.12
CA GLY A 21 9.11 14.05 2.44
C GLY A 21 7.74 13.56 2.92
N ARG A 22 7.67 12.72 3.96
CA ARG A 22 6.40 12.18 4.49
C ARG A 22 5.98 12.75 5.84
N ALA A 23 6.76 13.66 6.41
CA ALA A 23 6.57 14.18 7.77
C ALA A 23 5.19 14.81 8.00
N ALA A 24 4.72 15.67 7.09
CA ALA A 24 3.41 16.33 7.23
C ALA A 24 2.26 15.31 7.24
N LEU A 25 2.29 14.34 6.30
CA LEU A 25 1.26 13.29 6.22
C LEU A 25 1.24 12.41 7.48
N LEU A 26 2.42 12.01 7.97
CA LEU A 26 2.53 11.19 9.19
C LEU A 26 2.10 11.97 10.44
N SER A 27 2.47 13.25 10.54
CA SER A 27 2.05 14.12 11.65
C SER A 27 0.54 14.31 11.67
N GLU A 28 -0.07 14.51 10.51
CA GLU A 28 -1.53 14.61 10.41
C GLU A 28 -2.20 13.30 10.83
N PHE A 29 -1.73 12.17 10.32
CA PHE A 29 -2.32 10.87 10.68
C PHE A 29 -2.17 10.57 12.17
N ARG A 30 -1.00 10.84 12.75
CA ARG A 30 -0.77 10.67 14.18
C ARG A 30 -1.73 11.52 15.01
N THR A 31 -1.97 12.77 14.59
CA THR A 31 -2.96 13.67 15.23
C THR A 31 -4.35 13.07 15.22
N ARG A 32 -4.77 12.45 14.11
CA ARG A 32 -6.07 11.78 14.00
C ARG A 32 -6.18 10.55 14.90
N LEU A 33 -5.13 9.73 14.99
CA LEU A 33 -5.12 8.61 15.94
C LEU A 33 -5.26 9.08 17.40
N TYR A 34 -4.61 10.19 17.76
CA TYR A 34 -4.81 10.80 19.08
C TYR A 34 -6.27 11.26 19.25
N GLN A 35 -6.83 11.99 18.29
CA GLN A 35 -8.20 12.49 18.35
C GLN A 35 -9.23 11.37 18.45
N ALA A 36 -9.08 10.31 17.65
CA ALA A 36 -9.96 9.14 17.70
C ALA A 36 -9.93 8.44 19.07
N ARG A 37 -8.74 8.37 19.69
CA ARG A 37 -8.58 7.79 21.03
C ARG A 37 -9.22 8.65 22.11
N GLU A 38 -9.00 9.97 22.06
CA GLU A 38 -9.51 10.89 23.08
C GLU A 38 -11.03 11.10 23.01
N SER A 39 -11.58 11.13 21.80
CA SER A 39 -13.04 11.21 21.58
C SER A 39 -13.75 9.87 21.79
N GLY A 40 -13.05 8.75 21.57
CA GLY A 40 -13.68 7.44 21.49
C GLY A 40 -14.51 7.29 20.21
N GLU A 41 -14.22 8.09 19.18
CA GLU A 41 -14.93 8.10 17.91
C GLU A 41 -13.99 7.87 16.72
N GLY A 42 -14.51 7.22 15.68
CA GLY A 42 -13.78 7.02 14.43
C GLY A 42 -13.67 8.32 13.63
N GLU A 43 -12.78 8.33 12.65
CA GLU A 43 -12.62 9.44 11.72
C GLU A 43 -12.90 9.04 10.28
N ARG A 44 -13.00 10.04 9.40
CA ARG A 44 -13.14 9.83 7.96
C ARG A 44 -12.04 8.88 7.46
N PRO A 45 -12.39 7.73 6.85
CA PRO A 45 -11.44 6.78 6.30
C PRO A 45 -10.44 7.38 5.31
N TRP A 46 -9.19 6.93 5.31
CA TRP A 46 -8.14 7.39 4.39
C TRP A 46 -7.90 6.40 3.25
N ILE A 47 -7.56 6.93 2.07
CA ILE A 47 -7.05 6.15 0.93
C ILE A 47 -5.70 6.71 0.48
N LEU A 48 -4.64 5.92 0.57
CA LEU A 48 -3.31 6.22 0.06
C LEU A 48 -3.14 5.65 -1.36
N SER A 49 -3.20 6.47 -2.40
CA SER A 49 -3.06 6.03 -3.79
C SER A 49 -1.71 6.43 -4.40
N GLY A 50 -1.07 5.55 -5.16
CA GLY A 50 0.23 5.86 -5.75
C GLY A 50 0.86 4.70 -6.50
N LEU A 51 1.91 4.97 -7.27
CA LEU A 51 2.62 3.96 -8.05
C LEU A 51 3.28 2.88 -7.15
N ARG A 52 3.71 1.77 -7.74
CA ARG A 52 4.39 0.70 -6.99
C ARG A 52 5.79 1.16 -6.58
N GLY A 53 6.16 0.89 -5.32
CA GLY A 53 7.48 1.26 -4.78
C GLY A 53 7.62 2.71 -4.29
N VAL A 54 6.54 3.52 -4.30
CA VAL A 54 6.55 4.89 -3.75
C VAL A 54 6.48 4.96 -2.21
N GLY A 55 6.41 3.81 -1.54
CA GLY A 55 6.43 3.70 -0.08
C GLY A 55 5.06 3.57 0.61
N LYS A 56 3.98 3.25 -0.10
CA LYS A 56 2.64 3.07 0.51
C LYS A 56 2.62 2.04 1.65
N THR A 57 3.10 0.81 1.42
CA THR A 57 3.21 -0.25 2.44
C THR A 57 4.07 0.18 3.62
N VAL A 58 5.13 0.95 3.35
CA VAL A 58 6.01 1.49 4.40
C VAL A 58 5.25 2.51 5.26
N LEU A 59 4.45 3.38 4.64
CA LEU A 59 3.57 4.31 5.36
C LEU A 59 2.59 3.54 6.25
N LEU A 60 1.87 2.54 5.71
CA LEU A 60 0.96 1.71 6.52
C LEU A 60 1.66 1.04 7.71
N ASN A 61 2.90 0.54 7.51
CA ASN A 61 3.69 -0.02 8.58
C ASN A 61 4.09 1.03 9.64
N GLN A 62 4.39 2.27 9.22
CA GLN A 62 4.64 3.37 10.14
C GLN A 62 3.39 3.69 10.96
N LEU A 63 2.21 3.73 10.33
CA LEU A 63 0.95 3.94 11.05
C LEU A 63 0.72 2.85 12.11
N GLY A 64 1.09 1.60 11.80
CA GLY A 64 1.07 0.50 12.76
C GLY A 64 2.02 0.70 13.95
N ARG A 65 3.19 1.33 13.74
CA ARG A 65 4.10 1.71 14.84
C ARG A 65 3.51 2.83 15.69
N ASP A 66 2.96 3.86 15.06
CA ASP A 66 2.29 4.96 15.78
C ASP A 66 1.10 4.43 16.59
N ALA A 67 0.32 3.49 16.05
CA ALA A 67 -0.75 2.82 16.77
C ALA A 67 -0.22 2.01 17.97
N ALA A 68 0.90 1.28 17.81
CA ALA A 68 1.52 0.53 18.91
C ALA A 68 2.04 1.45 20.02
N ASP A 69 2.68 2.57 19.68
CA ASP A 69 3.13 3.59 20.63
C ASP A 69 1.96 4.15 21.45
N LEU A 70 0.79 4.26 20.81
CA LEU A 70 -0.46 4.69 21.43
C LEU A 70 -1.27 3.58 22.10
N LYS A 71 -0.75 2.34 22.11
CA LYS A 71 -1.43 1.14 22.64
C LYS A 71 -2.81 0.90 21.99
N LEU A 72 -2.92 1.23 20.72
CA LEU A 72 -4.10 0.97 19.88
C LEU A 72 -4.02 -0.43 19.29
N ILE A 73 -5.15 -0.91 18.79
CA ILE A 73 -5.23 -2.20 18.10
C ILE A 73 -4.93 -1.95 16.63
N PHE A 74 -3.89 -2.59 16.11
CA PHE A 74 -3.53 -2.50 14.69
C PHE A 74 -3.78 -3.82 13.98
N VAL A 75 -4.58 -3.77 12.93
CA VAL A 75 -4.83 -4.89 12.02
C VAL A 75 -4.46 -4.45 10.61
N LYS A 76 -3.60 -5.23 9.94
CA LYS A 76 -3.21 -4.98 8.56
C LYS A 76 -3.48 -6.20 7.70
N VAL A 77 -4.14 -5.99 6.56
CA VAL A 77 -4.41 -7.00 5.55
C VAL A 77 -3.81 -6.57 4.21
N GLU A 78 -3.35 -7.53 3.41
CA GLU A 78 -3.04 -7.31 2.00
C GLU A 78 -4.16 -7.94 1.17
N ALA A 79 -4.87 -7.13 0.39
CA ALA A 79 -5.91 -7.62 -0.51
C ALA A 79 -5.26 -8.40 -1.66
N SER A 80 -5.92 -9.48 -2.09
CA SER A 80 -5.44 -10.29 -3.20
C SER A 80 -6.60 -10.86 -4.01
N ARG A 81 -6.32 -11.26 -5.25
CA ARG A 81 -7.33 -11.92 -6.09
C ARG A 81 -7.55 -13.38 -5.74
N SER A 82 -6.66 -13.98 -4.96
CA SER A 82 -6.72 -15.40 -4.62
C SER A 82 -7.58 -15.69 -3.38
N GLN A 83 -7.94 -14.66 -2.62
CA GLN A 83 -8.74 -14.79 -1.40
C GLN A 83 -9.71 -13.60 -1.29
N PRO A 84 -10.99 -13.81 -0.92
CA PRO A 84 -11.92 -12.72 -0.60
C PRO A 84 -11.37 -11.82 0.52
N LEU A 85 -11.57 -10.50 0.39
CA LEU A 85 -11.07 -9.54 1.37
C LEU A 85 -11.71 -9.79 2.74
N ALA A 86 -13.02 -10.07 2.78
CA ALA A 86 -13.73 -10.37 4.01
C ALA A 86 -13.11 -11.53 4.81
N ALA A 87 -12.70 -12.60 4.14
CA ALA A 87 -12.04 -13.73 4.77
C ALA A 87 -10.64 -13.36 5.32
N ALA A 88 -9.90 -12.50 4.61
CA ALA A 88 -8.60 -12.03 5.07
C ALA A 88 -8.72 -11.08 6.28
N LEU A 89 -9.72 -10.19 6.26
CA LEU A 89 -10.09 -9.34 7.40
C LEU A 89 -10.46 -10.18 8.63
N ALA A 90 -11.34 -11.17 8.46
CA ALA A 90 -11.76 -12.05 9.56
C ALA A 90 -10.57 -12.75 10.22
N LYS A 91 -9.64 -13.26 9.40
CA LYS A 91 -8.42 -13.93 9.87
C LYS A 91 -7.53 -13.00 10.69
N GLU A 92 -7.21 -11.81 10.19
CA GLU A 92 -6.28 -10.91 10.88
C GLU A 92 -6.92 -10.25 12.11
N LEU A 93 -8.22 -9.94 12.07
CA LEU A 93 -8.98 -9.53 13.25
C LEU A 93 -8.99 -10.63 14.31
N TYR A 94 -9.14 -11.90 13.92
CA TYR A 94 -9.11 -13.02 14.85
C TYR A 94 -7.77 -13.10 15.57
N LEU A 95 -6.66 -12.97 14.83
CA LEU A 95 -5.32 -13.00 15.43
C LEU A 95 -5.10 -11.84 16.41
N ALA A 96 -5.63 -10.64 16.11
CA ALA A 96 -5.56 -9.49 16.99
C ALA A 96 -6.40 -9.69 18.27
N LEU A 97 -7.69 -10.05 18.13
CA LEU A 97 -8.58 -10.27 19.27
C LEU A 97 -8.09 -11.42 20.17
N ARG A 98 -7.58 -12.50 19.58
CA ARG A 98 -7.01 -13.62 20.33
C ARG A 98 -5.87 -13.19 21.26
N ARG A 99 -4.99 -12.27 20.81
CA ARG A 99 -3.91 -11.75 21.65
C ARG A 99 -4.45 -10.94 22.83
N LEU A 100 -5.51 -10.16 22.61
CA LEU A 100 -6.16 -9.36 23.66
C LEU A 100 -6.84 -10.26 24.72
N LEU A 101 -7.57 -11.28 24.29
CA LEU A 101 -8.26 -12.23 25.18
C LEU A 101 -7.31 -12.99 26.13
N LEU A 102 -6.05 -13.17 25.73
CA LEU A 102 -5.04 -13.86 26.53
C LEU A 102 -4.31 -12.93 27.52
N THR A 103 -4.58 -11.63 27.49
CA THR A 103 -3.83 -10.64 28.27
C THR A 103 -4.27 -10.60 29.74
N SER A 104 -5.57 -10.68 30.03
CA SER A 104 -6.12 -10.69 31.40
C SER A 104 -7.59 -11.12 31.41
N ASP A 105 -8.13 -11.50 32.57
CA ASP A 105 -9.57 -11.80 32.71
C ASP A 105 -10.46 -10.59 32.41
N ARG A 106 -10.00 -9.38 32.77
CA ARG A 106 -10.69 -8.14 32.40
C ARG A 106 -10.74 -7.95 30.88
N ALA A 107 -9.61 -8.19 30.19
CA ALA A 107 -9.59 -8.13 28.73
C ALA A 107 -10.49 -9.21 28.12
N ARG A 108 -10.50 -10.43 28.68
CA ARG A 108 -11.41 -11.48 28.24
C ARG A 108 -12.87 -11.05 28.35
N ALA A 109 -13.27 -10.44 29.46
CA ALA A 109 -14.63 -9.94 29.65
C ALA A 109 -15.01 -8.84 28.64
N LEU A 110 -14.08 -7.93 28.34
CA LEU A 110 -14.31 -6.83 27.38
C LEU A 110 -14.42 -7.31 25.93
N TRP A 111 -13.58 -8.27 25.53
CA TRP A 111 -13.43 -8.67 24.12
C TRP A 111 -14.18 -9.95 23.74
N SER A 112 -14.82 -10.64 24.69
CA SER A 112 -15.50 -11.92 24.45
C SER A 112 -16.61 -11.80 23.41
N ARG A 113 -17.44 -10.76 23.51
CA ARG A 113 -18.53 -10.50 22.56
C ARG A 113 -17.99 -10.24 21.16
N ALA A 114 -17.00 -9.34 21.03
CA ALA A 114 -16.35 -9.06 19.75
C ALA A 114 -15.76 -10.33 19.10
N ALA A 115 -15.18 -11.23 19.90
CA ALA A 115 -14.67 -12.51 19.41
C ALA A 115 -15.78 -13.48 18.99
N SER A 116 -16.94 -13.46 19.66
CA SER A 116 -18.11 -14.28 19.33
C SER A 116 -18.78 -13.82 18.03
N VAL A 117 -18.99 -12.50 17.85
CA VAL A 117 -19.48 -11.90 16.59
C VAL A 117 -18.50 -12.17 15.44
N LEU A 118 -17.19 -12.02 15.67
CA LEU A 118 -16.19 -12.36 14.67
C LEU A 118 -16.28 -13.83 14.27
N ARG A 119 -16.57 -14.74 15.21
CA ARG A 119 -16.73 -16.16 14.89
C ARG A 119 -17.94 -16.40 13.99
N SER A 120 -19.06 -15.70 14.22
CA SER A 120 -20.25 -15.74 13.35
C SER A 120 -19.93 -15.25 11.94
N PHE A 121 -19.28 -14.08 11.83
CA PHE A 121 -18.81 -13.54 10.55
C PHE A 121 -17.88 -14.51 9.82
N GLN A 122 -16.95 -15.12 10.54
CA GLN A 122 -15.97 -16.03 9.96
C GLN A 122 -16.60 -17.28 9.34
N VAL A 123 -17.60 -17.87 10.00
CA VAL A 123 -18.34 -19.03 9.47
C VAL A 123 -19.04 -18.68 8.16
N ARG A 124 -19.48 -17.43 7.98
CA ARG A 124 -20.07 -16.93 6.74
C ARG A 124 -19.05 -16.78 5.62
N VAL A 125 -17.90 -16.16 5.89
CA VAL A 125 -16.93 -15.78 4.84
C VAL A 125 -15.89 -16.87 4.50
N ASP A 126 -15.75 -17.90 5.34
CA ASP A 126 -14.96 -19.11 5.07
C ASP A 126 -15.73 -20.39 5.53
N PRO A 127 -16.83 -20.77 4.85
CA PRO A 127 -17.66 -21.91 5.26
C PRO A 127 -16.94 -23.26 5.22
N SER A 128 -15.92 -23.38 4.37
CA SER A 128 -15.10 -24.60 4.25
C SER A 128 -14.15 -24.80 5.44
N GLY A 129 -14.04 -23.81 6.34
CA GLY A 129 -13.16 -23.88 7.50
C GLY A 129 -11.69 -24.00 7.10
N THR A 130 -11.32 -23.43 5.95
CA THR A 130 -9.97 -23.45 5.39
C THR A 130 -8.97 -22.93 6.41
N TYR A 131 -9.40 -21.95 7.22
CA TYR A 131 -8.69 -21.47 8.37
C TYR A 131 -9.28 -22.06 9.66
N SER A 132 -8.65 -23.12 10.17
CA SER A 132 -8.98 -23.65 11.49
C SER A 132 -8.42 -22.72 12.58
N PHE A 133 -9.32 -22.04 13.27
CA PHE A 133 -8.95 -21.16 14.37
C PHE A 133 -9.32 -21.83 15.70
N ALA A 134 -8.30 -22.16 16.49
CA ALA A 134 -8.49 -22.85 17.76
C ALA A 134 -8.88 -21.86 18.88
N PHE A 135 -10.16 -21.80 19.21
CA PHE A 135 -10.71 -21.31 20.48
C PHE A 135 -12.11 -21.89 20.73
N ASP A 136 -12.44 -22.23 21.99
CA ASP A 136 -13.79 -22.57 22.47
C ASP A 136 -14.64 -21.28 22.62
N ILE A 137 -14.87 -20.54 21.54
CA ILE A 137 -15.81 -19.42 21.52
C ILE A 137 -16.97 -19.81 20.63
N GLU A 138 -18.15 -19.92 21.24
CA GLU A 138 -19.38 -20.13 20.52
C GLU A 138 -19.75 -18.87 19.72
N PRO A 139 -20.22 -19.01 18.47
CA PRO A 139 -20.67 -17.89 17.66
C PRO A 139 -21.93 -17.23 18.25
N GLU A 140 -22.02 -15.90 18.13
CA GLU A 140 -23.20 -15.12 18.53
C GLU A 140 -24.28 -15.25 17.46
N ARG A 141 -25.45 -15.78 17.82
CA ARG A 141 -26.54 -16.00 16.85
C ARG A 141 -27.28 -14.70 16.58
N GLY A 142 -27.54 -14.39 15.30
CA GLY A 142 -28.30 -13.22 14.88
C GLY A 142 -27.49 -11.92 14.79
N VAL A 143 -26.15 -12.00 14.85
CA VAL A 143 -25.24 -10.87 14.67
C VAL A 143 -24.08 -11.29 13.76
N ALA A 144 -23.80 -10.47 12.76
CA ALA A 144 -22.88 -10.69 11.66
C ALA A 144 -23.10 -12.02 10.93
N ASP A 145 -24.36 -12.46 10.87
CA ASP A 145 -24.79 -13.70 10.25
C ASP A 145 -26.08 -13.54 9.44
N SER A 146 -26.34 -12.36 8.86
CA SER A 146 -27.50 -12.09 8.01
C SER A 146 -27.38 -12.71 6.61
N GLY A 147 -26.16 -12.84 6.10
CA GLY A 147 -25.87 -13.28 4.73
C GLY A 147 -25.72 -12.12 3.74
N ASP A 148 -25.88 -10.88 4.20
CA ASP A 148 -25.44 -9.68 3.49
C ASP A 148 -24.07 -9.26 4.02
N LEU A 149 -23.04 -9.33 3.17
CA LEU A 149 -21.66 -9.06 3.58
C LEU A 149 -21.46 -7.65 4.14
N ALA A 150 -22.21 -6.66 3.64
CA ALA A 150 -22.10 -5.28 4.10
C ALA A 150 -22.63 -5.12 5.52
N VAL A 151 -23.80 -5.70 5.78
CA VAL A 151 -24.43 -5.73 7.11
C VAL A 151 -23.54 -6.49 8.08
N ASP A 152 -23.08 -7.68 7.68
CA ASP A 152 -22.29 -8.54 8.55
C ASP A 152 -20.93 -7.91 8.90
N LEU A 153 -20.30 -7.23 7.94
CA LEU A 153 -19.05 -6.49 8.18
C LEU A 153 -19.28 -5.25 9.06
N GLN A 154 -20.39 -4.53 8.87
CA GLN A 154 -20.75 -3.40 9.72
C GLN A 154 -20.91 -3.84 11.17
N GLU A 155 -21.75 -4.86 11.43
CA GLU A 155 -22.03 -5.35 12.78
C GLU A 155 -20.75 -5.86 13.48
N LEU A 156 -19.85 -6.50 12.73
CA LEU A 156 -18.54 -6.90 13.22
C LEU A 156 -17.70 -5.68 13.64
N LEU A 157 -17.52 -4.71 12.75
CA LEU A 157 -16.68 -3.53 13.03
C LEU A 157 -17.28 -2.65 14.13
N GLU A 158 -18.61 -2.54 14.20
CA GLU A 158 -19.31 -1.86 15.27
C GLU A 158 -19.06 -2.53 16.61
N THR A 159 -19.22 -3.86 16.68
CA THR A 159 -18.98 -4.62 17.93
C THR A 159 -17.53 -4.52 18.40
N VAL A 160 -16.57 -4.64 17.48
CA VAL A 160 -15.14 -4.46 17.81
C VAL A 160 -14.85 -3.02 18.25
N GLY A 161 -15.46 -2.04 17.60
CA GLY A 161 -15.33 -0.63 17.92
C GLY A 161 -15.91 -0.28 19.30
N LEU A 162 -17.09 -0.81 19.65
CA LEU A 162 -17.68 -0.65 20.99
C LEU A 162 -16.76 -1.22 22.08
N ALA A 163 -16.23 -2.43 21.87
CA ALA A 163 -15.25 -3.01 22.79
C ALA A 163 -13.96 -2.17 22.88
N ALA A 164 -13.49 -1.59 21.76
CA ALA A 164 -12.36 -0.66 21.75
C ALA A 164 -12.65 0.61 22.57
N ARG A 165 -13.85 1.17 22.44
CA ARG A 165 -14.29 2.34 23.23
C ARG A 165 -14.28 2.04 24.73
N GLU A 166 -14.87 0.92 25.16
CA GLU A 166 -14.86 0.50 26.57
C GLU A 166 -13.44 0.26 27.10
N ALA A 167 -12.52 -0.16 26.23
CA ALA A 167 -11.11 -0.34 26.53
C ALA A 167 -10.27 0.96 26.47
N ASN A 168 -10.88 2.14 26.18
CA ASN A 168 -10.17 3.40 25.87
C ASN A 168 -9.09 3.23 24.79
N SER A 169 -9.44 2.51 23.72
CA SER A 169 -8.58 2.16 22.60
C SER A 169 -9.30 2.44 21.26
N VAL A 170 -8.57 2.18 20.18
CA VAL A 170 -9.02 2.40 18.79
C VAL A 170 -8.60 1.20 17.97
N LEU A 171 -9.47 0.75 17.06
CA LEU A 171 -9.07 -0.18 16.00
C LEU A 171 -8.55 0.60 14.80
N LEU A 172 -7.25 0.54 14.53
CA LEU A 172 -6.68 0.94 13.24
C LEU A 172 -6.68 -0.26 12.29
N LEU A 173 -7.56 -0.21 11.29
CA LEU A 173 -7.65 -1.20 10.22
C LEU A 173 -6.98 -0.68 8.94
N ALA A 174 -5.92 -1.34 8.49
CA ALA A 174 -5.21 -1.01 7.27
C ALA A 174 -5.35 -2.11 6.21
N VAL A 175 -5.62 -1.74 4.96
CA VAL A 175 -5.69 -2.68 3.83
C VAL A 175 -4.77 -2.22 2.70
N ASP A 176 -3.73 -2.99 2.41
CA ASP A 176 -2.83 -2.75 1.28
C ASP A 176 -3.34 -3.42 0.01
N GLU A 177 -2.90 -2.90 -1.15
CA GLU A 177 -3.30 -3.37 -2.49
C GLU A 177 -4.83 -3.50 -2.67
N LEU A 178 -5.61 -2.60 -2.05
CA LEU A 178 -7.08 -2.68 -1.96
C LEU A 178 -7.77 -2.83 -3.33
N GLN A 179 -7.15 -2.36 -4.42
CA GLN A 179 -7.70 -2.52 -5.77
C GLN A 179 -7.73 -3.97 -6.28
N GLU A 180 -7.06 -4.91 -5.59
CA GLU A 180 -7.08 -6.33 -5.93
C GLU A 180 -8.30 -7.05 -5.34
N ALA A 181 -9.03 -6.43 -4.40
CA ALA A 181 -10.26 -6.98 -3.84
C ALA A 181 -11.38 -7.05 -4.89
N SER A 182 -12.35 -7.93 -4.65
CA SER A 182 -13.52 -8.06 -5.52
C SER A 182 -14.42 -6.83 -5.42
N THR A 183 -15.19 -6.53 -6.48
CA THR A 183 -16.17 -5.44 -6.44
C THR A 183 -17.21 -5.62 -5.33
N GLU A 184 -17.59 -6.86 -5.04
CA GLU A 184 -18.52 -7.22 -3.96
C GLU A 184 -17.92 -6.88 -2.58
N ASP A 185 -16.68 -7.30 -2.31
CA ASP A 185 -15.98 -6.97 -1.08
C ASP A 185 -15.82 -5.44 -0.90
N LEU A 186 -15.45 -4.73 -1.98
CA LEU A 186 -15.27 -3.28 -1.94
C LEU A 186 -16.60 -2.54 -1.70
N ALA A 187 -17.69 -3.01 -2.31
CA ALA A 187 -19.01 -2.45 -2.08
C ALA A 187 -19.45 -2.66 -0.62
N ALA A 188 -19.27 -3.87 -0.09
CA ALA A 188 -19.59 -4.18 1.31
C ALA A 188 -18.76 -3.34 2.29
N LEU A 189 -17.46 -3.20 2.03
CA LEU A 189 -16.56 -2.35 2.82
C LEU A 189 -17.00 -0.88 2.79
N ASN A 190 -17.33 -0.34 1.61
CA ASN A 190 -17.79 1.03 1.47
C ASN A 190 -19.09 1.28 2.25
N VAL A 191 -20.06 0.36 2.15
CA VAL A 191 -21.33 0.45 2.90
C VAL A 191 -21.08 0.41 4.40
N ALA A 192 -20.30 -0.57 4.88
CA ALA A 192 -20.00 -0.70 6.30
C ALA A 192 -19.31 0.54 6.87
N LEU A 193 -18.26 1.03 6.22
CA LEU A 193 -17.54 2.24 6.66
C LEU A 193 -18.41 3.51 6.57
N HIS A 194 -19.27 3.60 5.56
CA HIS A 194 -20.19 4.73 5.43
C HIS A 194 -21.20 4.76 6.58
N ASN A 195 -21.79 3.62 6.91
CA ASN A 195 -22.79 3.52 7.98
C ASN A 195 -22.15 3.80 9.36
N LEU A 196 -20.97 3.24 9.65
CA LEU A 196 -20.25 3.53 10.89
C LEU A 196 -19.94 5.02 11.07
N GLY A 197 -19.61 5.72 9.99
CA GLY A 197 -19.33 7.16 10.01
C GLY A 197 -20.58 8.06 10.02
N GLN A 198 -21.76 7.51 9.74
CA GLN A 198 -23.05 8.22 9.81
C GLN A 198 -23.78 8.01 11.14
N ASP A 199 -23.30 7.10 11.98
CA ASP A 199 -23.87 6.86 13.31
C ASP A 199 -23.85 8.14 14.15
N VAL A 200 -24.82 8.28 15.06
CA VAL A 200 -24.89 9.38 16.02
C VAL A 200 -23.70 9.33 17.00
N PHE A 201 -23.18 8.13 17.28
CA PHE A 201 -22.03 7.89 18.14
C PHE A 201 -20.99 6.98 17.46
N PRO A 202 -20.27 7.47 16.42
CA PRO A 202 -19.36 6.66 15.61
C PRO A 202 -18.34 5.90 16.46
N VAL A 203 -18.22 4.59 16.30
CA VAL A 203 -17.26 3.79 17.06
C VAL A 203 -15.80 4.12 16.69
N PRO A 204 -14.81 3.93 17.59
CA PRO A 204 -13.40 4.25 17.36
C PRO A 204 -12.71 3.23 16.44
N VAL A 205 -13.17 3.20 15.19
CA VAL A 205 -12.58 2.44 14.08
C VAL A 205 -12.00 3.45 13.10
N VAL A 206 -10.69 3.37 12.88
CA VAL A 206 -9.97 4.18 11.89
C VAL A 206 -9.55 3.26 10.75
N PHE A 207 -9.92 3.61 9.52
CA PHE A 207 -9.60 2.84 8.33
C PHE A 207 -8.57 3.55 7.44
N VAL A 208 -7.60 2.79 6.93
CA VAL A 208 -6.66 3.25 5.89
C VAL A 208 -6.50 2.20 4.79
N GLY A 209 -6.99 2.50 3.59
CA GLY A 209 -6.72 1.70 2.40
C GLY A 209 -5.49 2.23 1.65
N ALA A 210 -4.75 1.35 0.98
CA ALA A 210 -3.69 1.74 0.05
C ALA A 210 -3.78 0.97 -1.26
N GLY A 211 -3.35 1.60 -2.36
CA GLY A 211 -3.39 0.94 -3.66
C GLY A 211 -2.80 1.75 -4.81
N LEU A 212 -3.03 1.26 -6.02
CA LEU A 212 -2.61 1.93 -7.26
C LEU A 212 -3.31 3.30 -7.42
N PRO A 213 -2.81 4.19 -8.30
CA PRO A 213 -3.46 5.49 -8.53
C PRO A 213 -4.91 5.39 -9.02
N SER A 214 -5.30 4.25 -9.60
CA SER A 214 -6.68 3.97 -10.04
C SER A 214 -7.63 3.61 -8.89
N LEU A 215 -7.14 3.37 -7.67
CA LEU A 215 -7.97 2.92 -6.54
C LEU A 215 -9.18 3.83 -6.25
N PRO A 216 -9.09 5.17 -6.28
CA PRO A 216 -10.26 6.03 -6.09
C PRO A 216 -11.39 5.74 -7.08
N ALA A 217 -11.07 5.54 -8.36
CA ALA A 217 -12.06 5.19 -9.38
C ALA A 217 -12.64 3.79 -9.14
N VAL A 218 -11.79 2.82 -8.77
CA VAL A 218 -12.24 1.45 -8.44
C VAL A 218 -13.22 1.44 -7.26
N LEU A 219 -12.99 2.28 -6.25
CA LEU A 219 -13.90 2.41 -5.10
C LEU A 219 -15.22 3.09 -5.49
N ALA A 220 -15.17 4.14 -6.31
CA ALA A 220 -16.36 4.84 -6.82
C ALA A 220 -17.23 3.97 -7.74
N ASP A 221 -16.59 3.12 -8.56
CA ASP A 221 -17.28 2.14 -9.40
C ASP A 221 -17.99 1.07 -8.56
N ALA A 222 -17.45 0.71 -7.39
CA ALA A 222 -18.09 -0.24 -6.46
C ALA A 222 -19.30 0.38 -5.76
N THR A 223 -19.19 1.62 -5.26
CA THR A 223 -20.34 2.42 -4.79
C THR A 223 -20.14 3.91 -5.07
N SER A 224 -21.15 4.55 -5.67
CA SER A 224 -21.04 5.92 -6.21
C SER A 224 -20.72 7.00 -5.18
N TYR A 225 -21.10 6.81 -3.90
CA TYR A 225 -20.80 7.78 -2.85
C TYR A 225 -19.35 7.67 -2.32
N ALA A 226 -18.57 6.66 -2.74
CA ALA A 226 -17.19 6.48 -2.28
C ALA A 226 -16.28 7.67 -2.62
N GLU A 227 -16.63 8.46 -3.65
CA GLU A 227 -15.95 9.73 -3.99
C GLU A 227 -15.91 10.72 -2.81
N ARG A 228 -16.91 10.67 -1.92
CA ARG A 228 -17.04 11.54 -0.75
C ARG A 228 -16.81 10.82 0.57
N LEU A 229 -16.76 9.49 0.56
CA LEU A 229 -16.52 8.67 1.74
C LEU A 229 -15.09 8.87 2.28
N TYR A 230 -14.09 8.75 1.40
CA TYR A 230 -12.68 8.71 1.80
C TYR A 230 -11.96 10.05 1.68
N ASP A 231 -10.99 10.28 2.55
CA ASP A 231 -9.95 11.29 2.37
C ASP A 231 -8.83 10.71 1.49
N TYR A 232 -8.74 11.16 0.23
CA TYR A 232 -7.82 10.63 -0.76
C TYR A 232 -6.47 11.34 -0.72
N ARG A 233 -5.41 10.58 -0.46
CA ARG A 233 -4.02 11.06 -0.36
C ARG A 233 -3.17 10.43 -1.46
N GLN A 234 -2.73 11.26 -2.40
CA GLN A 234 -1.84 10.83 -3.45
C GLN A 234 -0.39 10.77 -2.94
N ILE A 235 0.22 9.59 -3.05
CA ILE A 235 1.59 9.31 -2.68
C ILE A 235 2.43 9.27 -3.96
N GLY A 236 3.05 10.41 -4.27
CA GLY A 236 3.95 10.57 -5.42
C GLY A 236 5.40 10.16 -5.16
N LEU A 237 6.24 10.43 -6.15
CA LEU A 237 7.70 10.43 -6.01
C LEU A 237 8.13 11.48 -4.97
N LEU A 238 9.35 11.34 -4.45
CA LEU A 238 9.95 12.37 -3.61
C LEU A 238 10.38 13.55 -4.48
N ASP A 239 10.21 14.76 -3.95
CA ASP A 239 10.84 15.94 -4.54
C ASP A 239 12.37 15.91 -4.35
N THR A 240 13.08 16.85 -4.96
CA THR A 240 14.54 16.93 -4.90
C THR A 240 15.04 17.01 -3.45
N ALA A 241 14.42 17.83 -2.60
CA ALA A 241 14.85 18.03 -1.21
C ALA A 241 14.67 16.75 -0.38
N ALA A 242 13.53 16.08 -0.50
CA ALA A 242 13.26 14.81 0.16
C ALA A 242 14.14 13.68 -0.40
N THR A 243 14.49 13.70 -1.69
CA THR A 243 15.43 12.74 -2.29
C THR A 243 16.83 12.91 -1.71
N MET A 244 17.30 14.16 -1.62
CA MET A 244 18.58 14.48 -0.98
C MET A 244 18.60 14.05 0.50
N ASP A 245 17.53 14.31 1.25
CA ASP A 245 17.42 13.88 2.65
C ASP A 245 17.41 12.35 2.79
N ALA A 246 16.70 11.63 1.91
CA ALA A 246 16.67 10.17 1.90
C ALA A 246 18.04 9.52 1.60
N LEU A 247 18.92 10.20 0.86
CA LEU A 247 20.29 9.75 0.57
C LEU A 247 21.29 10.19 1.65
N THR A 248 21.20 11.44 2.09
CA THR A 248 22.19 12.03 2.99
C THR A 248 21.91 11.74 4.46
N GLY A 249 20.64 11.66 4.88
CA GLY A 249 20.25 11.40 6.27
C GLY A 249 20.82 10.09 6.82
N PRO A 250 20.68 8.94 6.11
CA PRO A 250 21.24 7.67 6.54
C PRO A 250 22.78 7.69 6.60
N ALA A 251 23.44 8.30 5.62
CA ALA A 251 24.90 8.41 5.60
C ALA A 251 25.42 9.30 6.75
N ARG A 252 24.78 10.46 6.95
CA ARG A 252 25.14 11.43 7.99
C ARG A 252 25.02 10.86 9.39
N ALA A 253 24.01 10.04 9.65
CA ALA A 253 23.83 9.35 10.93
C ALA A 253 25.02 8.42 11.29
N HIS A 254 25.81 8.04 10.30
CA HIS A 254 27.02 7.22 10.43
C HIS A 254 28.31 8.01 10.16
N GLY A 255 28.26 9.34 10.18
CA GLY A 255 29.43 10.21 9.99
C GLY A 255 29.95 10.28 8.55
N VAL A 256 29.19 9.77 7.58
CA VAL A 256 29.57 9.77 6.15
C VAL A 256 28.86 10.92 5.43
N ALA A 257 29.61 11.65 4.60
CA ALA A 257 29.11 12.74 3.76
C ALA A 257 29.09 12.36 2.28
N TRP A 258 28.31 13.09 1.48
CA TRP A 258 28.34 13.02 0.02
C TRP A 258 29.03 14.26 -0.54
N ASP A 259 29.87 14.09 -1.55
CA ASP A 259 30.25 15.18 -2.42
C ASP A 259 29.02 15.72 -3.16
N VAL A 260 29.03 17.01 -3.49
CA VAL A 260 27.90 17.68 -4.16
C VAL A 260 27.59 17.02 -5.50
N ASP A 261 28.61 16.82 -6.35
CA ASP A 261 28.44 16.19 -7.66
C ASP A 261 27.95 14.74 -7.56
N ALA A 262 28.38 14.01 -6.52
CA ALA A 262 27.95 12.64 -6.25
C ALA A 262 26.46 12.59 -5.88
N LEU A 263 26.04 13.48 -4.98
CA LEU A 263 24.65 13.60 -4.56
C LEU A 263 23.74 14.01 -5.71
N ASP A 264 24.14 15.03 -6.48
CA ASP A 264 23.38 15.50 -7.64
C ASP A 264 23.20 14.39 -8.67
N SER A 265 24.28 13.64 -8.98
CA SER A 265 24.20 12.49 -9.88
C SER A 265 23.23 11.42 -9.37
N ALA A 266 23.22 11.12 -8.07
CA ALA A 266 22.31 10.13 -7.47
C ALA A 266 20.86 10.61 -7.44
N VAL A 267 20.62 11.89 -7.15
CA VAL A 267 19.29 12.51 -7.17
C VAL A 267 18.71 12.47 -8.59
N THR A 268 19.49 12.90 -9.60
CA THR A 268 19.07 12.84 -11.00
C THR A 268 18.79 11.40 -11.45
N ALA A 269 19.69 10.46 -11.14
CA ALA A 269 19.53 9.08 -11.56
C ALA A 269 18.30 8.40 -10.95
N THR A 270 17.99 8.69 -9.69
CA THR A 270 16.88 8.04 -8.98
C THR A 270 15.52 8.65 -9.28
N GLY A 271 15.47 9.89 -9.77
CA GLY A 271 14.22 10.57 -10.17
C GLY A 271 13.19 10.67 -9.04
N GLY A 272 13.63 10.69 -7.78
CA GLY A 272 12.74 10.72 -6.62
C GLY A 272 12.04 9.39 -6.31
N TYR A 273 12.38 8.29 -7.00
CA TYR A 273 11.71 6.99 -6.79
C TYR A 273 12.24 6.29 -5.53
N PRO A 274 11.44 6.15 -4.44
CA PRO A 274 11.94 5.69 -3.14
C PRO A 274 12.62 4.32 -3.16
N TYR A 275 12.09 3.38 -3.95
CA TYR A 275 12.71 2.07 -4.09
C TYR A 275 14.11 2.16 -4.70
N PHE A 276 14.27 2.96 -5.77
CA PHE A 276 15.56 3.15 -6.43
C PHE A 276 16.51 3.98 -5.57
N ILE A 277 16.02 4.97 -4.82
CA ILE A 277 16.82 5.73 -3.84
C ILE A 277 17.48 4.79 -2.82
N GLN A 278 16.71 3.84 -2.26
CA GLN A 278 17.24 2.90 -1.27
C GLN A 278 18.25 1.92 -1.89
N ALA A 279 18.01 1.43 -3.11
CA ALA A 279 18.96 0.59 -3.82
C ALA A 279 20.25 1.35 -4.14
N CYS A 280 20.14 2.58 -4.68
CA CYS A 280 21.25 3.47 -4.98
C CYS A 280 22.10 3.73 -3.74
N GLY A 281 21.49 4.22 -2.66
CA GLY A 281 22.20 4.45 -1.41
C GLY A 281 22.90 3.20 -0.87
N SER A 282 22.26 2.03 -0.96
CA SER A 282 22.84 0.75 -0.52
C SER A 282 24.08 0.37 -1.33
N HIS A 283 24.02 0.45 -2.66
CA HIS A 283 25.15 0.11 -3.52
C HIS A 283 26.29 1.12 -3.40
N VAL A 284 25.98 2.42 -3.39
CA VAL A 284 26.97 3.49 -3.18
C VAL A 284 27.65 3.34 -1.83
N TRP A 285 26.89 3.04 -0.77
CA TRP A 285 27.46 2.74 0.55
C TRP A 285 28.44 1.58 0.50
N SER A 286 28.13 0.53 -0.27
CA SER A 286 28.93 -0.70 -0.29
C SER A 286 30.26 -0.53 -1.01
N VAL A 287 30.37 0.42 -1.95
CA VAL A 287 31.58 0.64 -2.75
C VAL A 287 32.42 1.81 -2.26
N ARG A 288 31.86 2.70 -1.41
CA ARG A 288 32.58 3.88 -0.91
C ARG A 288 33.93 3.50 -0.29
N ALA A 289 34.97 4.24 -0.65
CA ALA A 289 36.31 4.02 -0.12
C ALA A 289 36.59 4.77 1.20
N THR A 290 35.90 5.88 1.43
CA THR A 290 36.14 6.80 2.56
C THR A 290 34.83 7.28 3.19
N ASP A 291 34.92 8.14 4.21
CA ASP A 291 33.77 8.78 4.84
C ASP A 291 33.21 9.96 4.00
N ILE A 292 33.76 10.18 2.80
CA ILE A 292 33.20 11.06 1.78
C ILE A 292 32.90 10.21 0.54
N ILE A 293 31.63 10.15 0.18
CA ILE A 293 31.14 9.48 -1.03
C ILE A 293 31.44 10.38 -2.23
N SER A 294 32.34 9.91 -3.08
CA SER A 294 32.79 10.60 -4.29
C SER A 294 31.84 10.38 -5.46
N LEU A 295 32.04 11.14 -6.54
CA LEU A 295 31.30 10.95 -7.80
C LEU A 295 31.55 9.56 -8.41
N ASP A 296 32.74 8.98 -8.23
CA ASP A 296 33.06 7.64 -8.75
C ASP A 296 32.29 6.55 -7.98
N ASP A 297 32.24 6.66 -6.65
CA ASP A 297 31.43 5.79 -5.80
C ASP A 297 29.94 5.86 -6.21
N ALA A 298 29.43 7.08 -6.44
CA ALA A 298 28.07 7.29 -6.89
C ALA A 298 27.81 6.64 -8.25
N ARG A 299 28.70 6.81 -9.25
CA ARG A 299 28.55 6.21 -10.58
C ARG A 299 28.50 4.68 -10.52
N ILE A 300 29.42 4.07 -9.79
CA ILE A 300 29.46 2.61 -9.61
C ILE A 300 28.17 2.12 -8.92
N GLY A 301 27.78 2.77 -7.84
CA GLY A 301 26.61 2.36 -7.07
C GLY A 301 25.28 2.59 -7.80
N ILE A 302 25.14 3.67 -8.58
CA ILE A 302 23.97 3.94 -9.43
C ILE A 302 23.80 2.83 -10.46
N GLU A 303 24.87 2.42 -11.12
CA GLU A 303 24.80 1.37 -12.14
C GLU A 303 24.45 0.01 -11.53
N ALA A 304 25.07 -0.34 -10.40
CA ALA A 304 24.73 -1.56 -9.66
C ALA A 304 23.26 -1.56 -9.19
N ALA A 305 22.77 -0.42 -8.69
CA ALA A 305 21.38 -0.27 -8.28
C ALA A 305 20.41 -0.36 -9.47
N ARG A 306 20.78 0.19 -10.64
CA ARG A 306 19.99 0.06 -11.87
C ARG A 306 19.84 -1.42 -12.26
N ILE A 307 20.95 -2.17 -12.27
CA ILE A 307 20.94 -3.60 -12.56
C ILE A 307 20.04 -4.37 -11.57
N GLU A 308 20.10 -4.07 -10.27
CA GLU A 308 19.23 -4.70 -9.26
C GLU A 308 17.75 -4.44 -9.54
N VAL A 309 17.37 -3.17 -9.77
CA VAL A 309 15.98 -2.80 -10.04
C VAL A 309 15.50 -3.43 -11.35
N GLU A 310 16.33 -3.46 -12.38
CA GLU A 310 16.02 -4.09 -13.66
C GLU A 310 15.76 -5.59 -13.51
N GLN A 311 16.67 -6.33 -12.87
CA GLN A 311 16.53 -7.77 -12.71
C GLN A 311 15.36 -8.14 -11.79
N GLY A 312 15.20 -7.43 -10.67
CA GLY A 312 14.20 -7.75 -9.64
C GLY A 312 12.78 -7.31 -9.99
N LEU A 313 12.62 -6.14 -10.62
CA LEU A 313 11.32 -5.50 -10.78
C LEU A 313 10.85 -5.47 -12.24
N TYR A 314 11.70 -5.03 -13.18
CA TYR A 314 11.29 -4.81 -14.57
C TYR A 314 11.32 -6.10 -15.39
N GLN A 315 12.41 -6.88 -15.32
CA GLN A 315 12.60 -8.12 -16.09
C GLN A 315 11.49 -9.15 -15.79
N SER A 316 11.14 -9.33 -14.51
CA SER A 316 10.05 -10.23 -14.09
C SER A 316 8.68 -9.82 -14.64
N ARG A 317 8.42 -8.53 -14.80
CA ARG A 317 7.19 -8.00 -15.41
C ARG A 317 7.21 -8.20 -16.92
N TRP A 318 8.29 -7.75 -17.56
CA TRP A 318 8.49 -7.90 -19.00
C TRP A 318 8.41 -9.36 -19.48
N GLY A 319 9.03 -10.28 -18.74
CA GLY A 319 9.04 -11.71 -19.08
C GLY A 319 7.68 -12.40 -19.00
N ARG A 320 6.78 -11.92 -18.12
CA ARG A 320 5.41 -12.43 -17.99
C ARG A 320 4.46 -11.92 -19.08
N ALA A 321 4.84 -10.89 -19.81
CA ALA A 321 4.02 -10.34 -20.88
C ALA A 321 4.17 -11.16 -22.18
N THR A 322 3.04 -11.37 -22.87
CA THR A 322 3.01 -11.98 -24.20
C THR A 322 3.71 -11.09 -25.23
N PRO A 323 4.10 -11.61 -26.41
CA PRO A 323 4.71 -10.77 -27.45
C PRO A 323 3.86 -9.55 -27.86
N THR A 324 2.52 -9.71 -27.93
CA THR A 324 1.61 -8.59 -28.26
C THR A 324 1.50 -7.56 -27.14
N GLN A 325 1.60 -8.00 -25.88
CA GLN A 325 1.62 -7.12 -24.72
C GLN A 325 2.96 -6.38 -24.61
N ARG A 326 4.08 -7.03 -24.92
CA ARG A 326 5.40 -6.40 -25.02
C ARG A 326 5.43 -5.32 -26.08
N ALA A 327 4.92 -5.59 -27.28
CA ALA A 327 4.79 -4.58 -28.33
C ALA A 327 3.95 -3.37 -27.86
N PHE A 328 2.85 -3.61 -27.14
CA PHE A 328 2.02 -2.55 -26.55
C PHE A 328 2.82 -1.69 -25.57
N MET A 329 3.54 -2.32 -24.64
CA MET A 329 4.38 -1.61 -23.67
C MET A 329 5.57 -0.89 -24.33
N SER A 330 6.19 -1.46 -25.37
CA SER A 330 7.21 -0.77 -26.17
C SER A 330 6.66 0.49 -26.85
N ALA A 331 5.43 0.43 -27.37
CA ALA A 331 4.80 1.61 -27.94
C ALA A 331 4.49 2.70 -26.89
N MET A 332 4.24 2.32 -25.63
CA MET A 332 4.12 3.26 -24.50
C MET A 332 5.47 3.84 -24.07
N ALA A 333 6.55 3.06 -24.13
CA ALA A 333 7.87 3.49 -23.69
C ALA A 333 8.42 4.72 -24.45
N ALA A 334 7.88 5.00 -25.63
CA ALA A 334 8.18 6.21 -26.40
C ALA A 334 7.75 7.53 -25.69
N ASP A 335 6.88 7.46 -24.68
CA ASP A 335 6.40 8.61 -23.91
C ASP A 335 7.16 8.83 -22.58
N ASP A 336 8.29 8.14 -22.38
CA ASP A 336 9.17 8.31 -21.20
C ASP A 336 8.43 8.25 -19.84
N ASP A 337 7.66 7.17 -19.64
CA ASP A 337 6.78 6.92 -18.48
C ASP A 337 5.59 7.88 -18.30
N ALA A 338 5.46 8.91 -19.14
CA ALA A 338 4.25 9.73 -19.17
C ALA A 338 3.03 8.91 -19.65
N PRO A 339 1.80 9.31 -19.30
CA PRO A 339 0.61 8.65 -19.81
C PRO A 339 0.54 8.63 -21.34
N SER A 340 0.40 7.44 -21.91
CA SER A 340 0.26 7.22 -23.35
C SER A 340 -1.21 7.29 -23.77
N SER A 341 -1.49 8.02 -24.86
CA SER A 341 -2.81 8.08 -25.47
C SER A 341 -3.15 6.76 -26.18
N MET A 342 -4.32 6.17 -25.89
CA MET A 342 -4.79 4.98 -26.59
C MET A 342 -4.95 5.22 -28.09
N ALA A 343 -5.26 6.45 -28.52
CA ALA A 343 -5.38 6.78 -29.94
C ALA A 343 -4.00 6.78 -30.63
N GLU A 344 -2.97 7.29 -29.97
CA GLU A 344 -1.60 7.26 -30.50
C GLU A 344 -1.04 5.83 -30.53
N LEU A 345 -1.35 5.03 -29.51
CA LEU A 345 -0.95 3.61 -29.48
C LEU A 345 -1.55 2.81 -30.65
N VAL A 346 -2.76 3.16 -31.12
CA VAL A 346 -3.34 2.55 -32.33
C VAL A 346 -2.46 2.82 -33.54
N THR A 347 -2.00 4.07 -33.71
CA THR A 347 -1.10 4.46 -34.80
C THR A 347 0.25 3.76 -34.69
N ARG A 348 0.90 3.81 -33.52
CA ARG A 348 2.22 3.20 -33.27
C ARG A 348 2.22 1.69 -33.48
N LEU A 349 1.13 1.02 -33.12
CA LEU A 349 0.95 -0.43 -33.26
C LEU A 349 0.31 -0.86 -34.59
N GLN A 350 0.11 0.08 -35.51
CA GLN A 350 -0.51 -0.15 -36.83
C GLN A 350 -1.85 -0.89 -36.72
N LYS A 351 -2.67 -0.53 -35.73
CA LYS A 351 -4.04 -1.02 -35.56
C LYS A 351 -5.03 -0.08 -36.22
N LYS A 352 -6.27 -0.54 -36.41
CA LYS A 352 -7.32 0.26 -37.05
C LYS A 352 -8.12 1.05 -36.03
N ARG A 353 -8.38 0.46 -34.86
CA ARG A 353 -9.25 1.03 -33.82
C ARG A 353 -8.72 0.75 -32.43
N THR A 354 -9.11 1.58 -31.47
CA THR A 354 -8.80 1.39 -30.05
C THR A 354 -9.37 0.08 -29.50
N THR A 355 -10.48 -0.42 -30.04
CA THR A 355 -11.07 -1.71 -29.67
C THR A 355 -10.15 -2.89 -29.97
N ASP A 356 -9.26 -2.75 -30.96
CA ASP A 356 -8.29 -3.79 -31.32
C ASP A 356 -7.21 -3.94 -30.24
N LEU A 357 -7.08 -2.97 -29.34
CA LEU A 357 -6.14 -2.96 -28.22
C LEU A 357 -6.78 -3.36 -26.87
N SER A 358 -8.11 -3.50 -26.82
CA SER A 358 -8.86 -3.69 -25.57
C SER A 358 -8.43 -4.91 -24.76
N VAL A 359 -8.11 -6.02 -25.44
CA VAL A 359 -7.68 -7.27 -24.78
C VAL A 359 -6.33 -7.07 -24.10
N ASN A 360 -5.31 -6.61 -24.85
CA ASN A 360 -3.99 -6.33 -24.28
C ASN A 360 -4.08 -5.31 -23.14
N ARG A 361 -4.85 -4.22 -23.33
CA ARG A 361 -5.06 -3.19 -22.30
C ARG A 361 -5.63 -3.80 -21.03
N ARG A 362 -6.75 -4.52 -21.13
CA ARG A 362 -7.41 -5.15 -19.98
C ARG A 362 -6.48 -6.13 -19.28
N ASP A 363 -5.77 -6.98 -20.02
CA ASP A 363 -4.94 -8.02 -19.45
C ASP A 363 -3.66 -7.44 -18.81
N LEU A 364 -3.09 -6.35 -19.37
CA LEU A 364 -1.99 -5.59 -18.77
C LEU A 364 -2.41 -4.84 -17.51
N ILE A 365 -3.62 -4.29 -17.46
CA ILE A 365 -4.20 -3.70 -16.24
C ILE A 365 -4.39 -4.79 -15.18
N ARG A 366 -5.01 -5.92 -15.56
CA ARG A 366 -5.27 -7.05 -14.66
C ARG A 366 -3.99 -7.65 -14.08
N SER A 367 -2.92 -7.71 -14.87
CA SER A 367 -1.62 -8.20 -14.42
C SER A 367 -0.76 -7.14 -13.73
N GLY A 368 -1.30 -5.92 -13.55
CA GLY A 368 -0.66 -4.84 -12.82
C GLY A 368 0.59 -4.29 -13.50
N HIS A 369 0.66 -4.32 -14.83
CA HIS A 369 1.73 -3.69 -15.62
C HIS A 369 1.42 -2.21 -15.84
N ILE A 370 0.17 -1.93 -16.23
CA ILE A 370 -0.31 -0.57 -16.54
C ILE A 370 -1.57 -0.26 -15.73
N TYR A 371 -1.93 1.02 -15.65
CA TYR A 371 -3.21 1.48 -15.11
C TYR A 371 -3.79 2.58 -16.00
N THR A 372 -5.05 2.94 -15.75
CA THR A 372 -5.74 4.03 -16.44
C THR A 372 -5.70 5.28 -15.56
N PRO A 373 -4.83 6.27 -15.83
CA PRO A 373 -4.81 7.52 -15.07
C PRO A 373 -6.05 8.37 -15.34
N GLU A 374 -6.51 8.39 -16.60
CA GLU A 374 -7.72 9.08 -17.03
C GLU A 374 -8.30 8.42 -18.29
N ARG A 375 -9.53 8.82 -18.66
CA ARG A 375 -10.23 8.20 -19.79
C ARG A 375 -9.44 8.40 -21.09
N GLY A 376 -9.08 7.28 -21.73
CA GLY A 376 -8.39 7.29 -23.02
C GLY A 376 -6.86 7.20 -22.92
N TYR A 377 -6.31 7.17 -21.71
CA TYR A 377 -4.87 7.07 -21.46
C TYR A 377 -4.50 5.82 -20.67
N VAL A 378 -3.24 5.40 -20.79
CA VAL A 378 -2.65 4.33 -19.99
C VAL A 378 -1.24 4.73 -19.55
N ALA A 379 -0.83 4.32 -18.35
CA ALA A 379 0.50 4.59 -17.83
C ALA A 379 1.08 3.37 -17.11
N PHE A 380 2.40 3.29 -17.01
CA PHE A 380 3.06 2.21 -16.25
C PHE A 380 2.77 2.33 -14.76
N THR A 381 2.61 1.20 -14.08
CA THR A 381 2.40 1.16 -12.62
C THR A 381 3.69 1.29 -11.81
N VAL A 382 4.84 1.29 -12.50
CA VAL A 382 6.18 1.32 -11.90
C VAL A 382 7.00 2.40 -12.61
N PRO A 383 7.59 3.37 -11.90
CA PRO A 383 8.54 4.32 -12.48
C PRO A 383 9.79 3.62 -13.04
N GLY A 384 10.36 4.15 -14.11
CA GLY A 384 11.57 3.69 -14.80
C GLY A 384 11.34 2.55 -15.81
N MET A 385 10.09 2.13 -16.04
CA MET A 385 9.78 1.00 -16.91
C MET A 385 10.05 1.33 -18.38
N SER A 386 9.73 2.55 -18.85
CA SER A 386 10.02 3.02 -20.20
C SER A 386 11.49 2.84 -20.55
N GLY A 387 12.39 3.36 -19.71
CA GLY A 387 13.83 3.32 -19.93
C GLY A 387 14.37 1.89 -19.99
N PHE A 388 13.86 0.99 -19.14
CA PHE A 388 14.19 -0.43 -19.24
C PHE A 388 13.75 -1.04 -20.57
N ILE A 389 12.53 -0.77 -21.04
CA ILE A 389 12.00 -1.34 -22.28
C ILE A 389 12.78 -0.84 -23.51
N VAL A 390 13.16 0.44 -23.53
CA VAL A 390 13.98 1.02 -24.61
C VAL A 390 15.31 0.26 -24.72
N ARG A 391 16.00 0.05 -23.59
CA ARG A 391 17.28 -0.70 -23.55
C ARG A 391 17.17 -2.18 -23.93
N GLN A 392 15.99 -2.77 -23.90
CA GLN A 392 15.75 -4.16 -24.37
C GLN A 392 15.49 -4.25 -25.87
N SER A 393 15.18 -3.11 -26.50
CA SER A 393 14.85 -3.01 -27.92
C SER A 393 16.05 -2.60 -28.78
N ASP A 394 17.10 -2.07 -28.13
CA ASP A 394 18.46 -1.90 -28.65
C ASP A 394 19.25 -3.21 -28.52
#